data_AF-A0AAU4IIT0-F1
#
_entry.id   AF-A0AAU4IIT0-F1
#
_cell.length_a   1.000
_cell.length_b   1.000
_cell.length_c   1.000
_cell.angle_alpha   90.00
_cell.angle_beta   90.00
_cell.angle_gamma   90.00
#
_symmetry.space_group_name_H-M   'P 1'
#
loop_
_entity.id
_entity.type
_entity.pdbx_description
1 polymer ?
#
loop_
_entity_poly.entity_id
_entity_poly.type
_entity_poly.pdbx_seq_one_letter_code
_entity_poly.pdbx_strand_id
1 'polypeptide(L)' 'MTALLPQLADQEMAALVEVEAEFARRAQGSSPWSDSKFLDEIQAVHVRFNRFRHYQQKAVAA' A
#
# COMPACT_ATOMS: atom_id res chain seq x y z
N MET A 1 -11.67 22.91 -2.99
CA MET A 1 -11.64 21.61 -2.27
C MET A 1 -10.91 20.59 -3.14
N THR A 2 -9.58 20.64 -3.22
CA THR A 2 -8.83 19.81 -4.19
C THR A 2 -7.42 19.51 -3.68
N ALA A 3 -7.30 18.70 -2.63
CA ALA A 3 -5.99 18.31 -2.07
C ALA A 3 -5.92 16.83 -1.62
N LEU A 4 -6.85 15.97 -2.10
CA LEU A 4 -6.98 14.60 -1.59
C LEU A 4 -6.10 13.56 -2.33
N LEU A 5 -5.77 13.80 -3.60
CA LEU A 5 -4.95 12.86 -4.40
C LEU A 5 -3.48 12.80 -3.95
N PRO A 6 -2.78 13.92 -3.65
CA PRO A 6 -1.41 13.86 -3.16
C PRO A 6 -1.33 13.07 -1.84
N GLN A 7 -2.31 13.29 -0.96
CA GLN A 7 -2.37 12.64 0.34
C GLN A 7 -2.56 11.12 0.24
N LEU A 8 -3.28 10.64 -0.77
CA LEU A 8 -3.51 9.21 -0.95
C LEU A 8 -2.29 8.49 -1.52
N ALA A 9 -1.53 9.16 -2.41
CA ALA A 9 -0.25 8.64 -2.90
C ALA A 9 0.79 8.58 -1.77
N ASP A 10 0.84 9.59 -0.90
CA ASP A 10 1.73 9.60 0.27
C ASP A 10 1.38 8.47 1.25
N GLN A 11 0.09 8.21 1.47
CA GLN A 11 -0.39 7.09 2.30
C GLN A 11 -0.07 5.73 1.68
N GLU A 12 -0.17 5.60 0.36
CA GLU A 12 0.21 4.37 -0.36
C GLU A 12 1.70 4.11 -0.19
N MET A 13 2.56 5.13 -0.37
CA MET A 13 4.00 5.02 -0.14
C MET A 13 4.34 4.64 1.30
N ALA A 14 3.68 5.25 2.29
CA ALA A 14 3.89 4.90 3.69
C ALA A 14 3.54 3.42 3.97
N ALA A 15 2.43 2.93 3.41
CA ALA A 15 2.04 1.54 3.54
C ALA A 15 3.04 0.57 2.87
N LEU A 16 3.63 0.93 1.74
CA LEU A 16 4.67 0.13 1.09
C LEU A 16 5.95 0.07 1.95
N VAL A 17 6.36 1.20 2.54
CA VAL A 17 7.51 1.26 3.47
C VAL A 17 7.29 0.36 4.69
N GLU A 18 6.06 0.29 5.22
CA GLU A 18 5.73 -0.64 6.31
C GLU A 18 5.90 -2.11 5.91
N VAL A 19 5.49 -2.48 4.69
CA VAL A 19 5.67 -3.85 4.16
C VAL A 19 7.15 -4.18 4.00
N GLU A 20 7.95 -3.26 3.46
CA GLU A 20 9.41 -3.42 3.34
C GLU A 20 10.09 -3.57 4.72
N ALA A 21 9.70 -2.74 5.68
CA ALA A 21 10.22 -2.81 7.05
C ALA A 21 9.89 -4.15 7.72
N GLU A 22 8.67 -4.66 7.54
CA GLU A 22 8.25 -5.96 8.06
C GLU A 22 9.00 -7.12 7.39
N PHE A 23 9.23 -7.03 6.07
CA PHE A 23 10.04 -8.01 5.35
C PHE A 23 11.47 -8.05 5.89
N ALA A 24 12.11 -6.90 6.04
CA ALA A 24 13.45 -6.78 6.61
C ALA A 24 13.52 -7.30 8.05
N ARG A 25 12.51 -6.99 8.88
CA ARG A 25 12.41 -7.48 10.26
C ARG A 25 12.32 -9.01 10.29
N ARG A 26 11.50 -9.60 9.42
CA ARG A 26 11.30 -11.05 9.37
C ARG A 26 12.48 -11.80 8.79
N ALA A 27 13.22 -11.20 7.87
CA ALA A 27 14.46 -11.78 7.32
C ALA A 27 15.50 -12.07 8.40
N GLN A 28 15.47 -11.33 9.52
CA GLN A 28 16.36 -11.52 10.67
C GLN A 28 15.78 -12.48 11.73
N GLY A 29 14.52 -12.93 11.57
CA GLY A 29 13.78 -13.73 12.55
C GLY A 29 13.60 -15.20 12.14
N SER A 30 12.89 -15.96 12.98
CA SER A 30 12.65 -17.39 12.79
C SER A 30 11.59 -17.75 11.74
N SER A 31 11.00 -16.76 11.06
CA SER A 31 9.96 -16.96 10.04
C SER A 31 10.06 -15.88 8.95
N PRO A 32 11.09 -15.96 8.09
CA PRO A 32 11.20 -15.08 6.94
C PRO A 32 10.01 -15.31 6.01
N TRP A 33 9.53 -14.23 5.40
CA TRP A 33 8.63 -14.37 4.26
C TRP A 33 9.41 -14.85 3.04
N SER A 34 8.73 -15.59 2.17
CA SER A 34 9.23 -15.78 0.81
C SER A 34 9.08 -14.49 0.01
N ASP A 35 9.90 -14.33 -1.03
CA ASP A 35 9.79 -13.21 -1.96
C ASP A 35 8.38 -13.13 -2.57
N SER A 36 7.76 -14.27 -2.85
CA SER A 36 6.37 -14.31 -3.33
C SER A 36 5.39 -13.68 -2.35
N LYS A 37 5.54 -13.96 -1.06
CA LYS A 37 4.69 -13.37 -0.02
C LYS A 37 4.93 -11.88 0.11
N PHE A 38 6.17 -11.42 0.00
CA PHE A 38 6.48 -9.99 -0.04
C PHE A 38 5.76 -9.30 -1.21
N LEU A 39 5.84 -9.88 -2.41
CA LEU A 39 5.15 -9.35 -3.60
C LEU A 39 3.62 -9.37 -3.45
N ASP A 40 3.05 -10.41 -2.82
CA ASP A 40 1.62 -10.48 -2.54
C ASP A 40 1.15 -9.34 -1.62
N GLU A 41 1.92 -9.01 -0.58
CA GLU A 41 1.62 -7.92 0.34
C GLU A 41 1.74 -6.54 -0.33
N ILE A 42 2.75 -6.33 -1.18
CA ILE A 42 2.89 -5.12 -2.01
C ILE A 42 1.68 -4.97 -2.95
N GLN A 43 1.28 -6.06 -3.63
CA GLN A 43 0.12 -6.07 -4.50
C GLN A 43 -1.17 -5.77 -3.72
N ALA A 44 -1.32 -6.26 -2.49
CA ALA A 44 -2.47 -5.99 -1.64
C ALA A 44 -2.59 -4.51 -1.29
N VAL A 45 -1.47 -3.82 -1.04
CA VAL A 45 -1.44 -2.36 -0.84
C VAL A 45 -1.95 -1.65 -2.09
N HIS A 46 -1.39 -1.93 -3.26
CA HIS A 46 -1.82 -1.29 -4.51
C HIS A 46 -3.30 -1.53 -4.81
N VAL A 47 -3.81 -2.75 -4.63
CA VAL A 47 -5.24 -3.05 -4.83
C VAL A 47 -6.12 -2.23 -3.89
N ARG A 48 -5.73 -2.10 -2.62
CA ARG A 48 -6.46 -1.29 -1.64
C ARG A 48 -6.52 0.18 -2.07
N PHE A 49 -5.39 0.77 -2.44
CA PHE A 49 -5.31 2.19 -2.80
C PHE A 49 -5.92 2.49 -4.18
N ASN A 50 -5.84 1.56 -5.13
CA ASN A 50 -6.60 1.63 -6.39
C ASN A 50 -8.12 1.73 -6.14
N ARG A 51 -8.65 0.92 -5.20
CA ARG A 51 -10.06 1.00 -4.81
C ARG A 51 -10.41 2.35 -4.19
N PHE A 52 -9.56 2.87 -3.30
CA PHE A 52 -9.77 4.20 -2.71
C PHE A 52 -9.77 5.31 -3.76
N ARG A 53 -8.82 5.30 -4.71
CA ARG A 53 -8.78 6.25 -5.84
C ARG A 53 -10.08 6.19 -6.65
N HIS A 54 -10.57 4.98 -6.96
CA HIS A 54 -11.83 4.80 -7.70
C HIS A 54 -13.04 5.41 -6.97
N TYR A 55 -13.16 5.19 -5.66
CA TYR A 55 -14.25 5.78 -4.88
C TYR A 55 -14.15 7.29 -4.76
N GLN A 56 -12.95 7.85 -4.60
CA GLN A 56 -12.75 9.30 -4.59
C GLN A 56 -13.13 9.92 -5.94
N GLN A 57 -12.72 9.31 -7.05
CA GLN A 57 -13.07 9.78 -8.40
C GLN A 57 -14.60 9.76 -8.61
N LYS A 58 -15.28 8.69 -8.16
CA LYS A 58 -16.74 8.63 -8.20
C LYS A 58 -17.42 9.71 -7.36
N ALA A 59 -16.89 10.00 -6.17
CA ALA A 59 -17.45 11.01 -5.27
C ALA A 59 -17.24 12.45 -5.77
N VAL A 60 -16.17 12.72 -6.52
CA VAL A 60 -15.90 14.03 -7.14
C VAL A 60 -16.74 14.24 -8.41
N ALA A 61 -17.13 13.16 -9.09
CA ALA A 61 -17.93 13.21 -10.32
C ALA A 61 -19.46 13.24 -10.08
N ALA A 62 -19.91 13.13 -8.82
CA ALA A 62 -21.31 13.16 -8.39
C ALA A 62 -21.67 14.52 -7.80
#